data_AF-A0A416FDY5-F1
#
_entry.id   AF-A0A416FDY5-F1
#
_cell.length_a   1.000
_cell.length_b   1.000
_cell.length_c   1.000
_cell.angle_alpha   90.00
_cell.angle_beta   90.00
_cell.angle_gamma   90.00
#
_symmetry.space_group_name_H-M   'P 1'
#
loop_
_entity.id
_entity.type
_entity.pdbx_description
1 polymer ?
#
loop_
_entity_poly.entity_id
_entity_poly.type
_entity_poly.pdbx_seq_one_letter_code
_entity_poly.pdbx_strand_id
1 'polypeptide(L)'
;MYKVQKQCKACGKWYTPCADCENDNTAFHWRTVACSPECGRKYFAMVDAARNKEKQADDFSACMNAPVEDVPEVKEEKTVSKIVYKKKPKNIEEREQIG
;
A
#
# COMPACT_ATOMS: atom_id res chain seq x y z
N MET A 1 2.61 -27.00 9.18
CA MET A 1 2.95 -25.88 8.27
C MET A 1 3.11 -24.63 9.13
N TYR A 2 4.30 -24.05 9.20
CA TYR A 2 4.56 -22.87 10.05
C TYR A 2 4.09 -21.60 9.34
N LYS A 3 3.45 -20.68 10.08
CA LYS A 3 3.11 -19.35 9.57
C LYS A 3 4.38 -18.51 9.52
N VAL A 4 4.85 -18.18 8.32
CA VAL A 4 6.00 -17.29 8.11
C VAL A 4 5.66 -15.94 8.71
N GLN A 5 6.49 -15.43 9.63
CA GLN A 5 6.35 -14.06 10.14
C GLN A 5 7.32 -13.14 9.43
N LYS A 6 6.85 -11.94 9.07
CA LYS A 6 7.65 -10.87 8.44
C LYS A 6 7.60 -9.62 9.31
N GLN A 7 8.61 -8.76 9.20
CA GLN A 7 8.61 -7.46 9.86
C GLN A 7 7.92 -6.41 8.99
N CYS A 8 7.08 -5.58 9.60
CA CYS A 8 6.40 -4.46 8.96
C CYS A 8 7.42 -3.39 8.54
N LYS A 9 7.42 -3.02 7.26
CA LYS A 9 8.37 -2.02 6.74
C LYS A 9 8.10 -0.59 7.23
N ALA A 10 6.90 -0.31 7.77
CA ALA A 10 6.55 1.02 8.27
C ALA A 10 6.78 1.20 9.78
N CYS A 11 6.61 0.15 10.59
CA CYS A 11 6.67 0.25 12.05
C CYS A 11 7.54 -0.80 12.74
N GLY A 12 8.16 -1.72 11.98
CA GLY A 12 9.08 -2.74 12.49
C GLY A 12 8.43 -3.92 13.24
N LYS A 13 7.10 -3.90 13.48
CA LYS A 13 6.41 -4.98 14.19
C LYS A 13 6.39 -6.27 13.37
N TRP A 14 6.54 -7.41 14.05
CA TRP A 14 6.33 -8.73 13.46
C TRP A 14 4.84 -8.97 13.19
N TYR A 15 4.53 -9.53 12.03
CA TYR A 15 3.18 -9.88 11.65
C TYR A 15 3.17 -11.07 10.70
N THR A 16 2.01 -11.73 10.59
CA THR A 16 1.79 -12.78 9.60
C THR A 16 1.26 -12.14 8.32
N PRO A 17 2.00 -12.16 7.20
CA PRO A 17 1.52 -11.67 5.92
C PRO A 17 0.41 -12.58 5.38
N CYS A 18 -0.35 -12.05 4.43
CA CYS A 18 -1.32 -12.83 3.67
C CYS A 18 -0.58 -13.84 2.77
N ALA A 19 -0.95 -15.12 2.84
CA ALA A 19 -0.28 -16.20 2.12
C ALA A 19 -0.44 -16.09 0.60
N ASP A 20 -1.66 -15.84 0.13
CA ASP A 20 -1.97 -15.81 -1.31
C ASP A 20 -1.70 -14.43 -1.94
N CYS A 21 -1.67 -13.37 -1.13
CA CYS A 21 -1.49 -12.00 -1.62
C CYS A 21 -0.12 -11.72 -2.25
N GLU A 22 0.86 -12.61 -2.08
CA GLU A 22 2.17 -12.53 -2.74
C GLU A 22 2.11 -13.08 -4.18
N ASN A 23 1.14 -13.95 -4.48
CA ASN A 23 0.96 -14.56 -5.79
C ASN A 23 0.06 -13.70 -6.71
N ASP A 24 -0.76 -12.83 -6.12
CA ASP A 24 -1.62 -11.89 -6.83
C ASP A 24 -0.83 -10.64 -7.29
N ASN A 25 -0.52 -10.57 -8.59
CA ASN A 25 0.18 -9.43 -9.21
C ASN A 25 -0.77 -8.39 -9.84
N THR A 26 -2.08 -8.55 -9.64
CA THR A 26 -3.10 -7.69 -10.26
C THR A 26 -3.29 -6.37 -9.53
N ALA A 27 -2.96 -6.31 -8.23
CA ALA A 27 -3.13 -5.15 -7.39
C ALA A 27 -2.02 -5.03 -6.34
N PHE A 28 -1.83 -3.83 -5.79
CA PHE A 28 -0.89 -3.63 -4.68
C PHE A 28 -1.50 -4.14 -3.37
N HIS A 29 -1.02 -5.31 -2.92
CA HIS A 29 -1.45 -5.91 -1.66
C HIS A 29 -0.60 -5.42 -0.48
N TRP A 30 -1.07 -4.41 0.25
CA TRP A 30 -0.34 -3.86 1.41
C TRP A 30 0.01 -4.90 2.49
N ARG A 31 -0.74 -6.01 2.58
CA ARG A 31 -0.53 -7.11 3.55
C ARG A 31 0.75 -7.91 3.31
N THR A 32 1.46 -7.68 2.21
CA THR A 32 2.77 -8.32 1.95
C THR A 32 3.92 -7.52 2.57
N VAL A 33 3.70 -6.23 2.85
CA VAL A 33 4.73 -5.29 3.32
C VAL A 33 4.43 -4.66 4.68
N ALA A 34 3.16 -4.61 5.09
CA ALA A 34 2.70 -3.90 6.28
C ALA A 34 1.71 -4.71 7.13
N CYS A 35 1.76 -4.50 8.45
CA CYS A 35 0.87 -5.16 9.41
C CYS A 35 -0.55 -4.57 9.47
N SER A 36 -0.78 -3.37 8.92
CA SER A 36 -2.06 -2.69 8.94
C SER A 36 -2.25 -1.82 7.68
N PRO A 37 -3.49 -1.49 7.29
CA PRO A 37 -3.74 -0.64 6.12
C PRO A 37 -3.15 0.77 6.28
N GLU A 38 -3.07 1.29 7.50
CA GLU A 38 -2.43 2.57 7.79
C GLU A 38 -0.93 2.53 7.52
N CYS A 39 -0.26 1.45 7.97
CA CYS A 39 1.15 1.22 7.67
C CYS A 39 1.37 1.01 6.16
N GLY A 40 0.43 0.35 5.49
CA GLY A 40 0.44 0.18 4.04
C GLY A 40 0.41 1.50 3.28
N ARG A 41 -0.46 2.44 3.68
CA ARG A 41 -0.54 3.78 3.08
C ARG A 41 0.75 4.58 3.29
N LYS A 42 1.31 4.57 4.50
CA LYS A 42 2.60 5.23 4.80
C LYS A 42 3.72 4.65 3.92
N TYR A 43 3.79 3.33 3.82
CA TYR A 43 4.77 2.66 2.98
C TYR A 43 4.60 3.02 1.49
N PHE A 44 3.37 3.01 0.99
CA PHE A 44 3.09 3.39 -0.39
C PHE A 44 3.53 4.82 -0.69
N ALA A 45 3.22 5.79 0.18
CA ALA A 45 3.65 7.18 0.01
C ALA A 45 5.18 7.33 -0.01
N MET A 46 5.90 6.58 0.84
CA MET A 46 7.36 6.57 0.85
C MET A 46 7.95 6.01 -0.46
N VAL A 47 7.39 4.92 -0.97
CA VAL A 47 7.82 4.30 -2.23
C VAL A 47 7.52 5.20 -3.43
N ASP A 48 6.34 5.81 -3.47
CA ASP A 48 5.94 6.73 -4.53
C ASP A 48 6.86 7.96 -4.56
N ALA A 49 7.13 8.56 -3.41
CA ALA A 49 8.08 9.67 -3.30
C ALA A 49 9.50 9.28 -3.74
N ALA A 50 9.98 8.08 -3.37
CA ALA A 50 11.30 7.62 -3.78
C ALA A 50 11.38 7.42 -5.31
N ARG A 51 10.36 6.80 -5.91
CA ARG A 51 10.31 6.55 -7.36
C ARG A 51 10.16 7.84 -8.18
N ASN A 52 9.47 8.85 -7.64
CA ASN A 52 9.31 10.14 -8.31
C ASN A 52 10.56 11.02 -8.19
N LYS A 53 11.38 10.86 -7.14
CA LYS A 53 12.65 11.58 -6.97
C LYS A 53 13.73 11.15 -7.96
N GLU A 54 13.74 9.88 -8.38
CA GLU A 54 14.69 9.37 -9.38
C GLU A 54 14.48 9.97 -10.79
N LYS A 55 13.35 10.64 -11.03
CA LYS A 55 13.09 11.38 -12.28
C LYS A 55 13.61 12.82 -12.28
N GLN A 56 14.23 13.27 -11.18
CA GLN A 56 14.78 14.63 -11.05
C GLN A 56 16.28 14.60 -10.69
N ALA A 57 16.95 13.48 -10.94
CA ALA A 57 18.37 13.32 -10.65
C ALA A 57 19.30 13.71 -11.82
N ASP A 58 18.77 14.37 -12.87
CA ASP A 58 19.55 14.96 -13.96
C ASP A 58 19.72 16.49 -13.90
N ASP A 59 19.18 17.20 -12.89
CA ASP A 59 19.27 18.68 -12.88
C ASP A 59 19.49 19.35 -11.51
N PHE A 60 20.05 18.66 -10.50
CA PHE A 60 20.23 19.23 -9.16
C PHE A 60 21.67 19.29 -8.61
N SER A 61 22.68 19.40 -9.48
CA SER A 61 24.06 19.74 -9.07
C SER A 61 24.34 21.26 -9.12
N ALA A 62 23.40 22.12 -8.72
CA ALA A 62 23.64 23.58 -8.75
C ALA A 62 22.93 24.45 -7.70
N CYS A 63 22.22 23.93 -6.69
CA CYS A 63 21.65 24.82 -5.65
C CYS A 63 21.54 24.18 -4.26
N MET A 64 22.67 23.80 -3.66
CA MET A 64 22.77 23.77 -2.21
C MET A 64 23.39 25.09 -1.77
N ASN A 65 22.52 26.09 -1.55
CA ASN A 65 22.62 27.16 -0.55
C ASN A 65 21.42 28.09 -0.72
N ALA A 66 20.24 27.65 -0.26
CA ALA A 66 19.11 28.55 -0.04
C ALA A 66 18.48 28.21 1.33
N PRO A 67 18.25 29.23 2.18
CA PRO A 67 17.70 29.04 3.53
C PRO A 67 16.29 28.44 3.45
N VAL A 68 15.99 27.58 4.43
CA VAL A 68 14.67 26.98 4.59
C VAL A 68 13.68 28.08 4.99
N GLU A 69 12.90 28.56 4.03
CA GLU A 69 11.72 29.36 4.32
C GLU A 69 10.51 28.77 3.59
N ASP A 70 9.49 28.56 4.43
CA ASP A 70 8.08 28.29 4.19
C ASP A 70 7.70 26.97 3.50
N VAL A 71 7.15 26.06 4.31
CA VAL A 71 6.39 24.90 3.87
C VAL A 71 5.04 25.40 3.34
N PRO A 72 4.74 25.35 2.03
CA PRO A 72 3.39 25.56 1.59
C PRO A 72 2.54 24.38 2.05
N GLU A 73 1.58 24.69 2.92
CA GLU A 73 0.42 23.88 3.28
C GLU A 73 -0.20 23.26 2.01
N VAL A 74 0.06 21.98 1.77
CA VAL A 74 -0.58 21.22 0.69
C VAL A 74 -2.03 21.00 1.10
N LYS A 75 -2.90 21.80 0.50
CA LYS A 75 -4.36 21.64 0.60
C LYS A 75 -4.75 20.28 0.04
N GLU A 76 -5.36 19.46 0.90
CA GLU A 76 -6.04 18.22 0.54
C GLU A 76 -7.17 18.51 -0.46
N GLU A 77 -6.91 18.28 -1.75
CA GLU A 77 -7.99 18.06 -2.71
C GLU A 77 -8.31 16.56 -2.78
N LYS A 78 -9.25 16.16 -1.90
CA LYS A 78 -9.91 14.84 -1.97
C LYS A 78 -10.78 14.77 -3.23
N THR A 79 -10.27 14.23 -4.30
CA THR A 79 -11.12 13.56 -5.31
C THR A 79 -11.16 12.08 -5.01
N VAL A 80 -12.11 11.69 -4.14
CA VAL A 80 -12.46 10.29 -3.90
C VAL A 80 -13.18 9.76 -5.13
N SER A 81 -12.44 9.11 -6.02
CA SER A 81 -12.99 8.29 -7.09
C SER A 81 -13.73 7.10 -6.48
N LYS A 82 -15.07 7.14 -6.48
CA LYS A 82 -15.94 6.05 -6.04
C LYS A 82 -15.75 4.83 -6.94
N ILE A 83 -14.86 3.90 -6.57
CA ILE A 83 -14.87 2.56 -7.12
C ILE A 83 -16.03 1.76 -6.48
N VAL A 84 -17.10 1.60 -7.25
CA VAL A 84 -18.27 0.78 -6.90
C VAL A 84 -17.88 -0.69 -7.00
N TYR A 85 -17.70 -1.35 -5.86
CA TYR A 85 -17.55 -2.81 -5.80
C TYR A 85 -18.89 -3.46 -6.13
N LYS A 86 -19.03 -4.03 -7.34
CA LYS A 86 -20.14 -4.92 -7.68
C LYS A 86 -19.98 -6.22 -6.88
N LYS A 87 -20.75 -6.39 -5.81
CA LYS A 87 -20.89 -7.69 -5.12
C LYS A 87 -21.51 -8.70 -6.09
N LYS A 88 -20.81 -9.77 -6.45
CA LYS A 88 -21.44 -10.97 -7.02
C LYS A 88 -22.23 -11.66 -5.91
N PRO A 89 -23.53 -11.98 -6.09
CA PRO A 89 -24.27 -12.76 -5.11
C PRO A 89 -23.72 -14.20 -5.05
N LYS A 90 -23.57 -14.72 -3.83
CA LYS A 90 -23.35 -16.14 -3.56
C LYS A 90 -24.62 -16.89 -3.94
N ASN A 91 -24.56 -17.77 -4.94
CA ASN A 91 -25.57 -18.82 -5.08
C ASN A 91 -25.21 -19.91 -4.06
N ILE A 92 -26.06 -20.05 -3.04
CA ILE A 92 -26.05 -21.16 -2.09
C ILE A 92 -27.05 -22.15 -2.67
N GLU A 93 -26.58 -23.21 -3.33
CA GLU A 93 -27.41 -24.37 -3.61
C GLU A 93 -27.05 -25.46 -2.61
N GLU A 94 -27.93 -25.55 -1.64
CA GLU A 94 -28.13 -26.61 -0.67
C GLU A 94 -28.11 -27.97 -1.36
N ARG A 95 -27.23 -28.87 -0.92
CA ARG A 95 -27.38 -30.30 -1.20
C ARG A 95 -27.17 -31.05 0.11
N GLU A 96 -28.21 -31.02 0.94
CA GLU A 96 -28.45 -32.10 1.89
C GLU A 96 -28.76 -33.35 1.08
N GLN A 97 -27.80 -34.27 1.00
CA GLN A 97 -28.12 -35.65 0.66
C GLN A 97 -27.02 -36.62 1.09
N ILE A 98 -27.16 -37.18 2.29
CA ILE A 98 -26.85 -38.60 2.51
C ILE A 98 -27.83 -39.11 3.56
N GLY A 99 -28.73 -39.99 3.13
CA GLY A 99 -29.57 -40.83 4.00
C GLY A 99 -28.88 -42.14 4.35
#